data_AF-A0AAD0J1L6-F1
#
_entry.id   AF-A0AAD0J1L6-F1
#
_cell.length_a   1.000
_cell.length_b   1.000
_cell.length_c   1.000
_cell.angle_alpha   90.00
_cell.angle_beta   90.00
_cell.angle_gamma   90.00
#
_symmetry.space_group_name_H-M   'P 1'
#
loop_
_entity.id
_entity.type
_entity.pdbx_description
1 polymer ?
#
loop_
_entity_poly.entity_id
_entity_poly.type
_entity_poly.pdbx_seq_one_letter_code
_entity_poly.pdbx_strand_id
1 'polypeptide(L)'
;MEKHPDLSIHGWHFHAVLRPECAGAVAGAAVDPMSFMPTDEDRRRVDTERVRTAIFFIEKWTTPTKAIASRPTSYWLKHCAERYGRDAGMSNYVANGEFIIAALLMGHRYRLIETGRLCTFNMYVRRRPRGGVTV
;
A
#
# COMPACT_ATOMS: atom_id res chain seq x y z
N MET A 1 15.40 2.74 19.90
CA MET A 1 14.07 2.20 19.54
C MET A 1 14.07 1.97 18.04
N GLU A 2 14.24 0.72 17.62
CA GLU A 2 14.39 0.31 16.22
C GLU A 2 13.13 0.70 15.42
N LYS A 3 13.30 1.54 14.38
CA LYS A 3 12.20 1.94 13.50
C LYS A 3 11.81 0.71 12.68
N HIS A 4 10.63 0.15 12.94
CA HIS A 4 10.05 -0.96 12.17
C HIS A 4 10.07 -0.62 10.67
N PRO A 5 10.92 -1.29 9.86
CA PRO A 5 11.08 -0.99 8.44
C PRO A 5 9.83 -1.30 7.61
N ASP A 6 8.88 -2.06 8.17
CA ASP A 6 7.67 -2.54 7.50
C ASP A 6 6.51 -1.53 7.43
N LEU A 7 6.58 -0.42 8.18
CA LEU A 7 5.45 0.52 8.33
C LEU A 7 5.56 1.77 7.43
N SER A 8 6.54 1.82 6.55
CA SER A 8 6.73 2.87 5.55
C SER A 8 7.45 2.26 4.35
N ILE A 9 7.28 2.77 3.13
CA ILE A 9 8.28 2.48 2.09
C ILE A 9 9.56 3.15 2.53
N HIS A 10 10.41 2.51 3.34
CA HIS A 10 11.71 3.08 3.66
C HIS A 10 11.70 4.54 4.16
N GLY A 11 10.61 5.01 4.79
CA GLY A 11 10.38 6.44 5.10
C GLY A 11 9.24 7.13 4.35
N TRP A 12 8.52 6.49 3.41
CA TRP A 12 7.28 7.03 2.84
C TRP A 12 6.23 7.15 3.92
N HIS A 13 6.22 8.34 4.43
CA HIS A 13 5.23 8.90 5.26
C HIS A 13 4.16 9.42 4.31
N PHE A 14 3.08 8.66 4.08
CA PHE A 14 1.78 9.26 3.74
C PHE A 14 1.27 10.09 4.95
N HIS A 15 2.15 10.87 5.59
CA HIS A 15 1.85 11.59 6.80
C HIS A 15 1.33 12.97 6.45
N ALA A 16 0.02 13.08 6.58
CA ALA A 16 -0.56 14.27 7.15
C ALA A 16 -0.25 14.44 8.65
N VAL A 17 0.46 13.53 9.36
CA VAL A 17 0.43 13.51 10.85
C VAL A 17 1.74 13.20 11.64
N LEU A 18 2.87 12.72 11.09
CA LEU A 18 4.04 12.31 11.94
C LEU A 18 5.37 13.01 11.68
N ARG A 19 5.37 14.20 11.08
CA ARG A 19 6.47 15.12 11.41
C ARG A 19 6.09 15.84 12.70
N PRO A 20 6.93 15.83 13.75
CA PRO A 20 6.68 16.62 14.96
C PRO A 20 6.46 18.10 14.65
N GLU A 21 7.14 18.64 13.62
CA GLU A 21 6.90 19.98 13.09
C GLU A 21 5.53 20.18 12.38
N CYS A 22 4.81 19.10 12.03
CA CYS A 22 3.48 19.15 11.43
C CYS A 22 2.35 18.71 12.38
N ALA A 23 2.69 18.19 13.57
CA ALA A 23 1.70 17.71 14.55
C ALA A 23 0.79 18.83 15.09
N GLY A 24 1.19 20.10 14.97
CA GLY A 24 0.36 21.26 15.27
C GLY A 24 -0.64 21.65 14.17
N ALA A 25 -0.55 21.07 12.98
CA ALA A 25 -1.40 21.42 11.82
C ALA A 25 -2.68 20.55 11.73
N VAL A 26 -3.03 19.83 12.79
CA VAL A 26 -4.23 18.97 12.84
C VAL A 26 -5.43 19.77 13.35
N ALA A 27 -5.80 20.83 12.63
CA ALA A 27 -7.13 21.44 12.56
C ALA A 27 -7.07 22.71 11.68
N GLY A 28 -7.26 22.57 10.38
CA GLY A 28 -7.62 23.72 9.51
C GLY A 28 -6.48 24.49 8.81
N ALA A 29 -5.22 24.05 8.90
CA ALA A 29 -4.14 24.68 8.12
C ALA A 29 -4.04 24.05 6.72
N ALA A 30 -4.07 24.88 5.68
CA ALA A 30 -3.77 24.49 4.31
C ALA A 30 -2.30 24.07 4.22
N VAL A 31 -2.05 22.75 4.21
CA VAL A 31 -0.70 22.23 4.05
C VAL A 31 -0.35 22.22 2.56
N ASP A 32 0.82 22.73 2.23
CA ASP A 32 1.33 22.81 0.85
C ASP A 32 1.38 21.42 0.19
N PRO A 33 0.63 21.19 -0.91
CA PRO A 33 0.62 19.94 -1.69
C PRO A 33 2.01 19.42 -2.08
N MET A 34 2.99 20.32 -2.26
CA MET A 34 4.35 19.97 -2.68
C MET A 34 5.20 19.38 -1.56
N SER A 35 4.87 19.65 -0.30
CA SER A 35 5.52 19.06 0.88
C SER A 35 5.17 17.56 1.08
N PHE A 36 4.30 17.01 0.23
CA PHE A 36 3.80 15.64 0.27
C PHE A 36 4.30 14.76 -0.87
N MET A 37 5.12 15.30 -1.77
CA MET A 37 5.70 14.55 -2.88
C MET A 37 6.89 13.71 -2.38
N PRO A 38 7.01 12.44 -2.81
CA PRO A 38 8.18 11.64 -2.49
C PRO A 38 9.44 12.30 -3.07
N THR A 39 10.49 12.38 -2.24
CA THR A 39 11.80 12.91 -2.65
C THR A 39 12.43 12.04 -3.74
N ASP A 40 13.46 12.53 -4.43
CA ASP A 40 14.18 11.71 -5.42
C ASP A 40 14.91 10.51 -4.80
N GLU A 41 15.30 10.60 -3.52
CA GLU A 41 15.87 9.48 -2.78
C GLU A 41 14.80 8.42 -2.48
N ASP A 42 13.65 8.87 -2.01
CA ASP A 42 12.48 8.05 -1.77
C ASP A 42 12.01 7.31 -3.02
N ARG A 43 12.01 7.99 -4.18
CA ARG A 43 11.71 7.38 -5.49
C ARG A 43 12.73 6.33 -5.89
N ARG A 44 14.03 6.58 -5.64
CA ARG A 44 15.12 5.63 -5.94
C ARG A 44 15.09 4.38 -5.08
N ARG A 45 14.46 4.43 -3.90
CA ARG A 45 14.29 3.29 -2.99
C ARG A 45 13.08 2.41 -3.33
N VAL A 46 12.21 2.84 -4.26
CA VAL A 46 11.09 2.02 -4.72
C VAL A 46 11.65 0.85 -5.51
N ASP A 47 11.45 -0.36 -4.98
CA ASP A 47 11.80 -1.59 -5.65
C ASP A 47 10.71 -1.95 -6.69
N THR A 48 11.06 -1.84 -7.96
CA THR A 48 10.14 -2.06 -9.09
C THR A 48 9.64 -3.50 -9.16
N GLU A 49 10.43 -4.49 -8.72
CA GLU A 49 9.99 -5.89 -8.71
C GLU A 49 8.91 -6.13 -7.67
N ARG A 50 8.98 -5.44 -6.52
CA ARG A 50 7.93 -5.50 -5.48
C ARG A 50 6.63 -4.85 -5.95
N VAL A 51 6.75 -3.70 -6.62
CA VAL A 51 5.59 -3.03 -7.24
C VAL A 51 4.97 -3.94 -8.29
N ARG A 52 5.79 -4.58 -9.13
CA ARG A 52 5.34 -5.53 -10.14
C ARG A 52 4.59 -6.69 -9.51
N THR A 53 5.14 -7.36 -8.49
CA THR A 53 4.43 -8.43 -7.75
C THR A 53 3.07 -7.96 -7.24
N ALA A 54 3.00 -6.76 -6.65
CA ALA A 54 1.74 -6.22 -6.15
C ALA A 54 0.72 -5.95 -7.27
N ILE A 55 1.15 -5.43 -8.43
CA ILE A 55 0.30 -5.24 -9.61
C ILE A 55 -0.30 -6.58 -10.05
N PHE A 56 0.52 -7.61 -10.24
CA PHE A 56 0.05 -8.93 -10.66
C PHE A 56 -0.92 -9.56 -9.65
N PHE A 57 -0.65 -9.38 -8.35
CA PHE A 57 -1.59 -9.80 -7.32
C PHE A 57 -2.93 -9.07 -7.45
N ILE A 58 -2.92 -7.73 -7.57
CA ILE A 58 -4.13 -6.90 -7.67
C ILE A 58 -4.95 -7.32 -8.89
N GLU A 59 -4.32 -7.45 -10.05
CA GLU A 59 -4.97 -7.82 -11.31
C GLU A 59 -5.65 -9.20 -11.22
N LYS A 60 -4.95 -10.20 -10.68
CA LYS A 60 -5.47 -11.58 -10.62
C LYS A 60 -6.49 -11.80 -9.52
N TRP A 61 -6.26 -11.22 -8.34
CA TRP A 61 -6.94 -11.62 -7.11
C TRP A 61 -7.86 -10.56 -6.51
N THR A 62 -7.93 -9.37 -7.10
CA THR A 62 -8.83 -8.32 -6.59
C THR A 62 -9.89 -7.95 -7.61
N THR A 63 -10.96 -7.34 -7.11
CA THR A 63 -12.02 -6.77 -7.94
C THR A 63 -12.32 -5.35 -7.45
N PRO A 64 -12.31 -4.35 -8.33
CA PRO A 64 -12.67 -2.98 -7.97
C PRO A 64 -14.11 -2.88 -7.46
N THR A 65 -14.34 -1.99 -6.50
CA THR A 65 -15.67 -1.67 -5.95
C THR A 65 -16.02 -0.20 -6.16
N LYS A 66 -17.32 0.13 -6.14
CA LYS A 66 -17.79 1.52 -6.22
C LYS A 66 -17.50 2.33 -4.96
N ALA A 67 -17.49 1.70 -3.79
CA ALA A 67 -17.18 2.35 -2.51
C ALA A 67 -15.86 1.83 -1.94
N ILE A 68 -15.13 2.68 -1.22
CA ILE A 68 -13.95 2.28 -0.46
C ILE A 68 -14.44 1.49 0.75
N ALA A 69 -13.97 0.25 0.88
CA ALA A 69 -14.33 -0.60 2.00
C ALA A 69 -13.55 -0.18 3.26
N SER A 70 -14.10 -0.49 4.44
CA SER A 70 -13.38 -0.30 5.72
C SER A 70 -12.28 -1.35 5.94
N ARG A 71 -12.33 -2.46 5.20
CA ARG A 71 -11.37 -3.56 5.20
C ARG A 71 -11.39 -4.24 3.81
N PRO A 72 -10.32 -4.95 3.41
CA PRO A 72 -9.02 -5.08 4.10
C PRO A 72 -8.15 -3.81 4.01
N THR A 73 -7.16 -3.71 4.89
CA THR A 73 -6.17 -2.62 4.90
C THR A 73 -5.02 -2.93 3.93
N SER A 74 -4.27 -1.90 3.53
CA SER A 74 -3.06 -2.02 2.71
C SER A 74 -2.05 -2.99 3.32
N TYR A 75 -1.91 -2.98 4.66
CA TYR A 75 -1.03 -3.89 5.38
C TYR A 75 -1.43 -5.35 5.23
N TRP A 76 -2.72 -5.65 5.35
CA TRP A 76 -3.20 -7.01 5.16
C TRP A 76 -3.06 -7.44 3.69
N LEU A 77 -3.38 -6.54 2.76
CA LEU A 77 -3.28 -6.80 1.33
C LEU A 77 -1.83 -7.02 0.85
N LYS A 78 -0.85 -6.29 1.39
CA LYS A 78 0.56 -6.51 1.03
C LYS A 78 1.03 -7.91 1.43
N HIS A 79 0.60 -8.46 2.57
CA HIS A 79 0.90 -9.84 2.94
C HIS A 79 0.23 -10.88 2.03
N CYS A 80 -0.95 -10.57 1.50
CA CYS A 80 -1.54 -11.42 0.45
C CYS A 80 -0.72 -11.38 -0.84
N ALA A 81 -0.20 -10.21 -1.22
CA ALA A 81 0.70 -10.07 -2.36
C ALA A 81 2.04 -10.78 -2.16
N GLU A 82 2.63 -10.71 -0.96
CA GLU A 82 3.85 -11.45 -0.59
C GLU A 82 3.65 -12.97 -0.71
N ARG A 83 2.51 -13.48 -0.23
CA ARG A 83 2.16 -14.90 -0.38
C ARG A 83 2.02 -15.28 -1.85
N TYR A 84 1.31 -14.47 -2.63
CA TYR A 84 1.19 -14.68 -4.07
C TYR A 84 2.57 -14.68 -4.75
N GLY A 85 3.43 -13.73 -4.43
CA GLY A 85 4.77 -13.63 -5.00
C GLY A 85 5.61 -14.87 -4.70
N ARG A 86 5.57 -15.36 -3.46
CA ARG A 86 6.22 -16.63 -3.09
C ARG A 86 5.71 -17.82 -3.91
N ASP A 87 4.40 -17.95 -4.05
CA ASP A 87 3.77 -19.05 -4.79
C ASP A 87 4.01 -18.96 -6.32
N ALA A 88 4.20 -17.75 -6.84
CA ALA A 88 4.37 -17.47 -8.27
C ALA A 88 5.83 -17.31 -8.72
N GLY A 89 6.82 -17.50 -7.83
CA GLY A 89 8.23 -17.31 -8.14
C GLY A 89 8.64 -15.84 -8.38
N MET A 90 7.90 -14.90 -7.81
CA MET A 90 8.17 -13.45 -7.86
C MET A 90 8.75 -12.96 -6.51
N SER A 91 8.88 -11.64 -6.32
CA SER A 91 9.33 -11.08 -5.05
C SER A 91 8.48 -11.60 -3.88
N ASN A 92 9.14 -12.21 -2.90
CA ASN A 92 8.51 -12.76 -1.69
C ASN A 92 8.27 -11.70 -0.60
N TYR A 93 8.72 -10.47 -0.83
CA TYR A 93 8.53 -9.32 0.03
C TYR A 93 7.94 -8.16 -0.76
N VAL A 94 6.95 -7.47 -0.19
CA VAL A 94 6.33 -6.28 -0.76
C VAL A 94 6.13 -5.30 0.39
N ALA A 95 6.89 -4.20 0.44
CA ALA A 95 6.64 -3.22 1.49
C ALA A 95 5.30 -2.50 1.26
N ASN A 96 4.73 -1.98 2.36
CA ASN A 96 3.33 -1.56 2.38
C ASN A 96 3.04 -0.48 1.34
N GLY A 97 3.96 0.45 1.12
CA GLY A 97 3.69 1.47 0.12
C GLY A 97 4.05 1.07 -1.31
N GLU A 98 4.92 0.09 -1.59
CA GLU A 98 5.01 -0.47 -2.95
C GLU A 98 3.67 -1.08 -3.36
N PHE A 99 2.95 -1.69 -2.40
CA PHE A 99 1.58 -2.12 -2.62
C PHE A 99 0.63 -0.93 -2.87
N ILE A 100 0.75 0.16 -2.10
CA ILE A 100 -0.07 1.37 -2.30
C ILE A 100 0.19 1.98 -3.68
N ILE A 101 1.46 2.10 -4.09
CA ILE A 101 1.87 2.58 -5.42
C ILE A 101 1.23 1.71 -6.50
N ALA A 102 1.34 0.38 -6.39
CA ALA A 102 0.72 -0.55 -7.33
C ALA A 102 -0.80 -0.33 -7.44
N ALA A 103 -1.51 -0.18 -6.31
CA ALA A 103 -2.95 0.06 -6.31
C ALA A 103 -3.31 1.40 -6.97
N LEU A 104 -2.53 2.46 -6.74
CA LEU A 104 -2.72 3.76 -7.38
C LEU A 104 -2.47 3.71 -8.89
N LEU A 105 -1.40 3.03 -9.33
CA LEU A 105 -1.12 2.81 -10.75
C LEU A 105 -2.25 2.05 -11.45
N MET A 106 -2.91 1.14 -10.73
CA MET A 106 -4.08 0.39 -11.19
C MET A 106 -5.40 1.18 -11.09
N GLY A 107 -5.37 2.46 -10.69
CA GLY A 107 -6.54 3.34 -10.66
C GLY A 107 -7.46 3.16 -9.45
N HIS A 108 -7.01 2.48 -8.39
CA HIS A 108 -7.80 2.33 -7.18
C HIS A 108 -7.82 3.61 -6.33
N ARG A 109 -8.99 3.89 -5.76
CA ARG A 109 -9.20 4.95 -4.77
C ARG A 109 -8.95 4.40 -3.37
N TYR A 110 -8.47 5.25 -2.48
CA TYR A 110 -8.10 4.87 -1.12
C TYR A 110 -8.60 5.84 -0.05
N ARG A 111 -8.64 5.38 1.20
CA ARG A 111 -8.90 6.18 2.40
C ARG A 111 -7.86 5.87 3.46
N LEU A 112 -7.27 6.90 4.06
CA LEU A 112 -6.36 6.75 5.21
C LEU A 112 -7.15 6.39 6.47
N ILE A 113 -6.64 5.47 7.29
CA ILE A 113 -7.34 4.97 8.50
C ILE A 113 -6.57 5.17 9.80
N GLU A 114 -5.24 5.23 9.77
CA GLU A 114 -4.41 5.34 10.98
C GLU A 114 -3.27 6.33 10.72
N THR A 115 -3.28 7.50 11.38
CA THR A 115 -2.24 8.58 11.33
C THR A 115 -1.59 8.89 9.96
N GLY A 116 -2.13 8.39 8.83
CA GLY A 116 -1.49 8.40 7.52
C GLY A 116 -0.59 7.20 7.15
N ARG A 117 -0.44 6.18 8.01
CA ARG A 117 0.43 5.01 7.77
C ARG A 117 -0.23 3.90 6.96
N LEU A 118 -1.53 3.69 7.17
CA LEU A 118 -2.31 2.64 6.54
C LEU A 118 -3.48 3.24 5.76
N CYS A 119 -3.87 2.55 4.69
CA CYS A 119 -5.07 2.89 3.94
C CYS A 119 -5.94 1.67 3.67
N THR A 120 -7.18 1.93 3.26
CA THR A 120 -8.08 0.95 2.67
C THR A 120 -8.40 1.38 1.26
N PHE A 121 -8.85 0.44 0.42
CA PHE A 121 -9.07 0.67 -1.00
C PHE A 121 -10.49 0.33 -1.42
N ASN A 122 -10.90 0.81 -2.60
CA ASN A 122 -12.09 0.32 -3.30
C ASN A 122 -11.80 -0.99 -4.04
N MET A 123 -11.35 -2.02 -3.31
CA MET A 123 -11.17 -3.36 -3.85
C MET A 123 -11.52 -4.43 -2.82
N TYR A 124 -11.95 -5.60 -3.27
CA TYR A 124 -12.05 -6.80 -2.44
C TYR A 124 -11.14 -7.90 -2.98
N VAL A 125 -10.61 -8.74 -2.09
CA VAL A 125 -9.86 -9.95 -2.50
C VAL A 125 -10.87 -11.05 -2.85
N ARG A 126 -10.78 -11.54 -4.08
CA ARG A 126 -11.56 -12.67 -4.57
C ARG A 126 -11.30 -13.86 -3.64
N ARG A 127 -12.37 -14.48 -3.13
CA ARG A 127 -12.22 -15.78 -2.48
C ARG A 127 -11.64 -16.73 -3.53
N ARG A 128 -10.57 -17.45 -3.17
CA ARG A 128 -10.14 -18.62 -3.96
C ARG A 128 -11.38 -19.46 -4.22
N PRO A 129 -11.66 -19.89 -5.46
CA PRO A 129 -12.72 -20.85 -5.70
C PRO A 129 -12.53 -22.00 -4.72
N ARG A 130 -13.57 -22.37 -3.96
CA ARG A 130 -13.54 -23.60 -3.18
C ARG A 130 -13.60 -24.74 -4.20
N GLY A 131 -12.43 -25.25 -4.59
CA GLY A 131 -12.26 -26.43 -5.44
C GLY A 131 -11.38 -26.18 -6.66
N GLY A 132 -10.33 -27.01 -6.83
CA GLY A 132 -9.72 -27.24 -8.14
C GLY A 132 -8.19 -27.35 -8.18
N VAL A 133 -7.70 -28.57 -7.89
CA VAL A 133 -6.53 -29.26 -8.47
C VAL A 133 -5.11 -28.72 -8.16
N THR A 134 -4.41 -29.52 -7.36
CA THR A 134 -2.95 -29.70 -7.35
C THR A 134 -2.49 -30.18 -8.72
N VAL A 135 -1.49 -29.51 -9.31
CA VAL A 135 -0.65 -30.11 -10.35
C VAL A 135 0.76 -30.22 -9.79
#